data_AF-A0A8S9PP92-F1
#
_entry.id   AF-A0A8S9PP92-F1
#
_cell.length_a   1.000
_cell.length_b   1.000
_cell.length_c   1.000
_cell.angle_alpha   90.00
_cell.angle_beta   90.00
_cell.angle_gamma   90.00
#
_symmetry.space_group_name_H-M   'P 1'
#
loop_
_entity.id
_entity.type
_entity.pdbx_description
1 polymer ?
#
loop_
_entity_poly.entity_id
_entity_poly.type
_entity_poly.pdbx_seq_one_letter_code
_entity_poly.pdbx_strand_id
1 'polypeptide(L)'
;MTVTLLTTGIWPSYKMFGINLPSEMVKCVEVFKECYEKKTKDPATETVSGTDVSEFNSKFTASMCRIKIPLRHVDDRKKFIENVDKDSRYAIDAAIVKIRKGKKALGHQQLVSECAGKLSQMFKPDIKTIKIFIEDLITRDYLERDMENPNMFRYLS
;
A
#
# COMPACT_ATOMS: atom_id res chain seq x y z
N MET A 1 -2.76 26.07 -17.74
CA MET A 1 -2.50 24.68 -17.31
C MET A 1 -2.73 24.63 -15.81
N THR A 2 -3.65 23.78 -15.33
CA THR A 2 -3.91 23.60 -13.89
C THR A 2 -3.22 22.34 -13.43
N VAL A 3 -2.33 22.46 -12.44
CA VAL A 3 -1.57 21.33 -11.87
C VAL A 3 -2.04 21.08 -10.45
N THR A 4 -2.37 19.84 -10.14
CA THR A 4 -2.76 19.41 -8.78
C THR A 4 -1.61 18.60 -8.19
N LEU A 5 -1.08 19.03 -7.04
CA LEU A 5 -0.05 18.30 -6.30
C LEU A 5 -0.69 17.22 -5.43
N LEU A 6 -0.19 15.99 -5.52
CA LEU A 6 -0.64 14.86 -4.71
C LEU A 6 0.51 14.39 -3.81
N THR A 7 0.29 14.37 -2.49
CA THR A 7 1.25 13.84 -1.52
C THR A 7 1.17 12.31 -1.48
N THR A 8 2.30 11.64 -1.70
CA THR A 8 2.42 10.18 -1.87
C THR A 8 1.98 9.34 -0.66
N GLY A 9 1.82 9.93 0.52
CA GLY A 9 1.38 9.22 1.74
C GLY A 9 -0.13 9.19 2.00
N ILE A 10 -0.92 9.94 1.23
CA ILE A 10 -2.39 10.04 1.42
C ILE A 10 -3.15 9.42 0.23
N TRP A 11 -2.48 9.31 -0.92
CA TRP A 11 -3.09 8.88 -2.17
C TRP A 11 -2.59 7.51 -2.63
N PRO A 12 -3.38 6.76 -3.42
CA PRO A 12 -2.97 5.45 -3.94
C PRO A 12 -1.65 5.52 -4.71
N SER A 13 -0.88 4.43 -4.69
CA SER A 13 0.31 4.30 -5.54
C SER A 13 -0.12 4.13 -6.99
N TYR A 14 0.10 5.16 -7.80
CA TYR A 14 -0.20 5.13 -9.23
C TYR A 14 0.96 4.51 -10.01
N LYS A 15 0.67 3.60 -10.94
CA LYS A 15 1.67 3.16 -11.93
C LYS A 15 1.97 4.32 -12.87
N MET A 16 3.24 4.72 -12.96
CA MET A 16 3.67 5.65 -14.00
C MET A 16 3.80 4.89 -15.32
N PHE A 17 3.16 5.39 -16.37
CA PHE A 17 3.31 4.89 -17.72
C PHE A 17 4.25 5.84 -18.48
N GLY A 18 5.26 5.30 -19.16
CA GLY A 18 6.07 6.09 -20.09
C GLY A 18 5.20 6.49 -21.29
N ILE A 19 4.97 7.79 -21.48
CA ILE A 19 4.22 8.33 -22.62
C ILE A 19 5.14 9.29 -23.38
N ASN A 20 5.15 9.21 -24.71
CA ASN A 20 5.81 10.20 -25.56
C ASN A 20 4.93 11.45 -25.64
N LEU A 21 5.34 12.51 -24.95
CA LEU A 21 4.64 13.81 -24.98
C LEU A 21 5.11 14.65 -26.17
N PRO A 22 4.22 15.47 -26.79
CA PRO A 22 4.61 16.48 -27.76
C PRO A 22 5.64 17.46 -27.18
N SER A 23 6.54 17.97 -28.03
CA SER A 23 7.70 18.78 -27.63
C SER A 23 7.34 20.02 -26.81
N GLU A 24 6.17 20.61 -27.08
CA GLU A 24 5.61 21.76 -26.40
C GLU A 24 5.22 21.43 -24.96
N MET A 25 4.67 20.24 -24.72
CA MET A 25 4.30 19.79 -23.38
C MET A 25 5.51 19.33 -22.58
N VAL A 26 6.52 18.75 -23.23
CA VAL A 26 7.80 18.37 -22.60
C VAL A 26 8.47 19.59 -21.99
N LYS A 27 8.55 20.71 -22.72
CA LYS A 27 9.11 21.98 -22.19
C LYS A 27 8.38 22.45 -20.93
N CYS A 28 7.05 22.38 -20.90
CA CYS A 28 6.26 22.75 -19.73
C CYS A 28 6.53 21.83 -18.53
N VAL A 29 6.68 20.53 -18.77
CA VAL A 29 6.99 19.54 -17.73
C VAL A 29 8.40 19.75 -17.21
N GLU A 30 9.39 20.01 -18.07
CA GLU A 30 10.79 20.26 -17.68
C GLU A 30 10.93 21.51 -16.82
N VAL A 31 10.30 22.64 -17.20
CA VAL A 31 10.32 23.87 -16.40
C VAL A 31 9.69 23.65 -15.02
N PHE A 32 8.59 22.90 -14.96
CA PHE A 32 7.95 22.53 -13.70
C PHE A 32 8.82 21.60 -12.85
N LYS A 33 9.42 20.58 -13.49
CA LYS A 33 10.30 19.59 -12.87
C LYS A 33 11.55 20.27 -12.29
N GLU A 34 12.17 21.20 -13.01
CA GLU A 34 13.31 21.99 -12.53
C GLU A 34 12.94 22.83 -11.29
N CYS A 35 11.74 23.42 -11.26
CA CYS A 35 11.25 24.16 -10.09
C CYS A 35 10.93 23.24 -8.90
N TYR A 36 10.44 22.02 -9.15
CA TYR A 36 9.93 21.10 -8.15
C TYR A 36 11.04 20.19 -7.58
N GLU A 37 11.89 19.60 -8.42
CA GLU A 37 13.01 18.73 -8.02
C GLU A 37 14.12 19.46 -7.29
N LYS A 38 14.27 20.78 -7.53
CA LYS A 38 15.11 21.66 -6.70
C LYS A 38 14.70 21.63 -5.21
N LYS A 39 13.54 21.05 -4.87
CA LYS A 39 13.06 20.86 -3.51
C LYS A 39 12.98 19.40 -3.02
N THR A 40 13.05 18.39 -3.88
CA THR A 40 12.96 16.96 -3.48
C THR A 40 13.55 16.02 -4.54
N LYS A 41 14.42 15.08 -4.15
CA LYS A 41 15.08 14.08 -5.04
C LYS A 41 14.55 12.65 -4.80
N ASP A 42 14.19 11.94 -5.86
CA ASP A 42 14.78 10.65 -6.32
C ASP A 42 14.04 10.12 -7.59
N PRO A 43 14.73 9.50 -8.58
CA PRO A 43 14.11 9.03 -9.82
C PRO A 43 14.12 7.48 -10.01
N ALA A 44 13.19 6.94 -10.80
CA ALA A 44 13.34 5.64 -11.46
C ALA A 44 12.41 5.47 -12.68
N THR A 45 12.92 4.92 -13.79
CA THR A 45 12.13 4.41 -14.94
C THR A 45 12.86 3.30 -15.69
N GLU A 46 12.12 2.27 -16.11
CA GLU A 46 12.46 1.37 -17.23
C GLU A 46 11.19 0.92 -17.98
N THR A 47 11.31 0.71 -19.28
CA THR A 47 10.25 0.57 -20.32
C THR A 47 10.12 -0.85 -20.89
N VAL A 48 8.97 -1.18 -21.51
CA VAL A 48 8.73 -2.46 -22.24
C VAL A 48 8.37 -2.24 -23.72
N SER A 49 8.80 -3.23 -24.51
CA SER A 49 8.91 -3.51 -25.95
C SER A 49 7.75 -3.19 -26.91
N GLY A 50 8.10 -2.89 -28.18
CA GLY A 50 7.20 -2.39 -29.22
C GLY A 50 7.14 -3.19 -30.53
N THR A 51 6.12 -4.05 -30.68
CA THR A 51 5.84 -4.76 -31.95
C THR A 51 4.36 -4.82 -32.34
N ASP A 52 3.49 -3.96 -31.80
CA ASP A 52 2.10 -3.84 -32.29
C ASP A 52 1.94 -2.59 -33.17
N VAL A 53 1.50 -2.77 -34.42
CA VAL A 53 1.21 -1.67 -35.36
C VAL A 53 -0.28 -1.32 -35.26
N SER A 54 -0.58 -0.05 -34.98
CA SER A 54 -1.94 0.48 -34.95
C SER A 54 -2.15 1.47 -36.10
N GLU A 55 -3.30 1.39 -36.76
CA GLU A 55 -3.68 2.28 -37.88
C GLU A 55 -4.76 3.29 -37.48
N PHE A 56 -4.76 4.45 -38.13
CA PHE A 56 -5.74 5.51 -37.91
C PHE A 56 -7.10 5.15 -38.52
N ASN A 57 -8.17 5.20 -37.72
CA ASN A 57 -9.53 4.99 -38.21
C ASN A 57 -10.10 6.27 -38.84
N SER A 58 -9.84 6.46 -40.14
CA SER A 58 -10.34 7.59 -40.93
C SER A 58 -11.85 7.58 -41.18
N LYS A 59 -12.56 6.49 -40.86
CA LYS A 59 -14.01 6.34 -41.06
C LYS A 59 -14.83 6.76 -39.84
N PHE A 60 -14.17 7.26 -38.80
CA PHE A 60 -14.84 7.64 -37.55
C PHE A 60 -15.72 8.88 -37.73
N THR A 61 -17.02 8.74 -37.48
CA THR A 61 -18.00 9.83 -37.50
C THR A 61 -18.69 9.90 -36.13
N ALA A 62 -18.66 11.08 -35.51
CA ALA A 62 -19.34 11.32 -34.23
C ALA A 62 -20.15 12.61 -34.30
N SER A 63 -21.38 12.55 -33.80
CA SER A 63 -22.31 13.69 -33.80
C SER A 63 -21.99 14.75 -32.73
N MET A 64 -21.14 14.43 -31.75
CA MET A 64 -20.74 15.36 -30.68
C MET A 64 -19.29 15.83 -30.87
N CYS A 65 -19.06 17.15 -30.73
CA CYS A 65 -17.72 17.75 -30.80
C CYS A 65 -16.81 17.36 -29.62
N ARG A 66 -17.39 16.91 -28.49
CA ARG A 66 -16.66 16.41 -27.32
C ARG A 66 -16.94 14.92 -27.14
N ILE A 67 -15.95 14.11 -27.45
CA ILE A 67 -16.06 12.65 -27.38
C ILE A 67 -15.34 12.21 -26.11
N LYS A 68 -16.09 11.61 -25.18
CA LYS A 68 -15.52 11.08 -23.95
C LYS A 68 -15.00 9.68 -24.23
N ILE A 69 -13.69 9.54 -24.37
CA ILE A 69 -13.05 8.22 -24.48
C ILE A 69 -13.08 7.58 -23.09
N PRO A 70 -13.70 6.39 -22.92
CA PRO A 70 -13.66 5.70 -21.65
C PRO A 70 -12.22 5.29 -21.35
N LEU A 71 -11.74 5.67 -20.17
CA LEU A 71 -10.44 5.19 -19.69
C LEU A 71 -10.51 3.68 -19.52
N ARG A 72 -9.49 2.97 -20.01
CA ARG A 72 -9.34 1.54 -19.68
C ARG A 72 -9.26 1.44 -18.15
N HIS A 73 -10.08 0.58 -17.56
CA HIS A 73 -9.91 0.22 -16.16
C HIS A 73 -8.54 -0.45 -16.04
N VAL A 74 -7.57 0.27 -15.50
CA VAL A 74 -6.31 -0.32 -15.09
C VAL A 74 -6.64 -1.20 -13.88
N ASP A 75 -6.25 -2.48 -13.89
CA ASP A 75 -6.42 -3.39 -12.75
C ASP A 75 -5.48 -3.00 -11.59
N ASP A 76 -5.69 -1.82 -11.02
CA ASP A 76 -5.00 -1.33 -9.83
C ASP A 76 -5.65 -1.86 -8.53
N ARG A 77 -6.82 -2.52 -8.66
CA ARG A 77 -7.49 -3.19 -7.53
C ARG A 77 -6.59 -4.20 -6.83
N LYS A 78 -5.81 -4.97 -7.58
CA LYS A 78 -4.93 -6.01 -7.01
C LYS A 78 -3.85 -5.40 -6.11
N LYS A 79 -3.22 -4.30 -6.54
CA LYS A 79 -2.22 -3.57 -5.75
C LYS A 79 -2.82 -2.91 -4.51
N PHE A 80 -4.04 -2.38 -4.62
CA PHE A 80 -4.75 -1.81 -3.49
C PHE A 80 -5.01 -2.88 -2.41
N ILE A 81 -5.52 -4.06 -2.81
CA ILE A 81 -5.79 -5.17 -1.90
C ILE A 81 -4.48 -5.65 -1.23
N GLU A 82 -3.39 -5.82 -1.99
CA GLU A 82 -2.09 -6.22 -1.44
C GLU A 82 -1.52 -5.21 -0.42
N ASN A 83 -1.75 -3.90 -0.62
CA ASN A 83 -1.30 -2.89 0.34
C ASN A 83 -2.15 -2.88 1.61
N VAL A 84 -3.47 -3.05 1.49
CA VAL A 84 -4.38 -3.18 2.63
C VAL A 84 -4.00 -4.40 3.49
N ASP A 85 -3.62 -5.51 2.87
CA ASP A 85 -3.18 -6.72 3.59
C ASP A 85 -1.86 -6.48 4.34
N LYS A 86 -0.92 -5.73 3.75
CA LYS A 86 0.34 -5.35 4.41
C LYS A 86 0.09 -4.42 5.61
N ASP A 87 -0.71 -3.38 5.43
CA ASP A 87 -1.04 -2.45 6.51
C ASP A 87 -1.78 -3.15 7.66
N SER A 88 -2.66 -4.10 7.32
CA SER A 88 -3.34 -4.94 8.31
C SER A 88 -2.36 -5.81 9.09
N ARG A 89 -1.35 -6.40 8.42
CA ARG A 89 -0.26 -7.15 9.07
C ARG A 89 0.53 -6.28 10.05
N TYR A 90 0.98 -5.11 9.61
CA TYR A 90 1.72 -4.19 10.49
C TYR A 90 0.90 -3.72 11.68
N ALA A 91 -0.40 -3.45 11.47
CA ALA A 91 -1.31 -3.06 12.54
C ALA A 91 -1.48 -4.17 13.59
N ILE A 92 -1.59 -5.44 13.17
CA ILE A 92 -1.68 -6.59 14.08
C ILE A 92 -0.40 -6.75 14.89
N ASP A 93 0.77 -6.79 14.22
CA ASP A 93 2.06 -6.93 14.89
C ASP A 93 2.28 -5.82 15.93
N ALA A 94 2.04 -4.56 15.53
CA ALA A 94 2.17 -3.41 16.41
C ALA A 94 1.20 -3.47 17.60
N ALA A 95 -0.04 -3.92 17.39
CA ALA A 95 -1.01 -4.08 18.47
C ALA A 95 -0.58 -5.15 19.48
N ILE A 96 -0.13 -6.31 19.01
CA ILE A 96 0.34 -7.41 19.87
C ILE A 96 1.54 -6.95 20.71
N VAL A 97 2.57 -6.38 20.07
CA VAL A 97 3.78 -5.88 20.76
C VAL A 97 3.43 -4.79 21.75
N LYS A 98 2.54 -3.85 21.40
CA LYS A 98 2.12 -2.76 22.30
C LYS A 98 1.40 -3.29 23.55
N ILE A 99 0.48 -4.25 23.40
CA ILE A 99 -0.20 -4.90 24.52
C ILE A 99 0.81 -5.63 25.41
N ARG A 100 1.73 -6.38 24.79
CA ARG A 100 2.74 -7.16 25.50
C ARG A 100 3.78 -6.32 26.23
N LYS A 101 4.25 -5.25 25.62
CA LYS A 101 5.19 -4.31 26.27
C LYS A 101 4.55 -3.63 27.50
N GLY A 102 3.23 -3.43 27.49
CA GLY A 102 2.49 -2.86 28.62
C GLY A 102 2.19 -3.84 29.75
N LYS A 103 2.20 -5.16 29.51
CA LYS A 103 1.84 -6.19 30.49
C LYS A 103 2.93 -7.26 30.56
N LYS A 104 3.64 -7.31 31.70
CA LYS A 104 4.76 -8.24 31.94
C LYS A 104 4.38 -9.72 31.72
N ALA A 105 3.15 -10.10 32.04
CA ALA A 105 2.59 -11.42 31.82
C ALA A 105 1.11 -11.32 31.40
N LEU A 106 0.71 -12.12 30.41
CA LEU A 106 -0.61 -12.13 29.78
C LEU A 106 -0.87 -13.50 29.17
N GLY A 107 -2.02 -14.09 29.46
CA GLY A 107 -2.42 -15.39 28.92
C GLY A 107 -2.84 -15.30 27.44
N HIS A 108 -2.75 -16.42 26.71
CA HIS A 108 -3.07 -16.48 25.28
C HIS A 108 -4.49 -15.99 24.96
N GLN A 109 -5.50 -16.44 25.71
CA GLN A 109 -6.89 -16.03 25.48
C GLN A 109 -7.10 -14.53 25.68
N GLN A 110 -6.44 -13.94 26.69
CA GLN A 110 -6.51 -12.51 26.97
C GLN A 110 -5.81 -11.69 25.88
N LEU A 111 -4.63 -12.14 25.42
CA LEU A 111 -3.90 -11.48 24.33
C LEU A 111 -4.72 -11.42 23.05
N VAL A 112 -5.35 -12.54 22.66
CA VAL A 112 -6.20 -12.62 21.47
C VAL A 112 -7.41 -11.68 21.59
N SER A 113 -8.09 -11.69 22.75
CA SER A 113 -9.27 -10.86 22.98
C SER A 113 -8.94 -9.36 22.98
N GLU A 114 -7.85 -8.95 23.64
CA GLU A 114 -7.41 -7.55 23.65
C GLU A 114 -6.96 -7.07 22.27
N CYS A 115 -6.24 -7.92 21.53
CA CYS A 115 -5.82 -7.61 20.16
C CYS A 115 -7.04 -7.39 19.24
N ALA A 116 -8.00 -8.32 19.28
CA ALA A 116 -9.24 -8.20 18.52
C ALA A 116 -10.03 -6.93 18.90
N GLY A 117 -10.13 -6.63 20.20
CA GLY A 117 -10.80 -5.42 20.68
C GLY A 117 -10.11 -4.14 20.22
N LYS A 118 -8.77 -4.10 20.24
CA LYS A 118 -8.00 -2.92 19.81
C LYS A 118 -8.13 -2.66 18.33
N LEU A 119 -8.15 -3.71 17.52
CA LEU A 119 -8.21 -3.62 16.06
C LEU A 119 -9.63 -3.40 15.53
N SER A 120 -10.67 -3.76 16.29
CA SER A 120 -12.09 -3.65 15.91
C SER A 120 -12.53 -2.27 15.40
N GLN A 121 -11.85 -1.20 15.83
CA GLN A 121 -12.10 0.17 15.35
C GLN A 121 -11.64 0.43 13.91
N MET A 122 -10.66 -0.34 13.42
CA MET A 122 -10.07 -0.22 12.09
C MET A 122 -10.54 -1.35 11.16
N PHE A 123 -10.46 -2.60 11.63
CA PHE A 123 -10.87 -3.79 10.90
C PHE A 123 -11.16 -4.95 11.86
N LYS A 124 -11.81 -6.00 11.36
CA LYS A 124 -12.15 -7.20 12.15
C LYS A 124 -11.23 -8.35 11.75
N PRO A 125 -10.05 -8.51 12.36
CA PRO A 125 -9.18 -9.65 12.09
C PRO A 125 -9.84 -10.95 12.54
N ASP A 126 -9.64 -12.02 11.77
CA ASP A 126 -10.01 -13.37 12.22
C ASP A 126 -9.10 -13.83 13.37
N ILE A 127 -9.66 -14.59 14.29
CA ILE A 127 -8.95 -15.15 15.44
C ILE A 127 -7.79 -16.03 14.97
N LYS A 128 -7.98 -16.79 13.88
CA LYS A 128 -6.92 -17.63 13.30
C LYS A 128 -5.74 -16.78 12.84
N THR A 129 -6.01 -15.65 12.20
CA THR A 129 -4.99 -14.71 11.75
C THR A 129 -4.18 -14.16 12.92
N ILE A 130 -4.83 -13.73 14.01
CA ILE A 130 -4.14 -13.26 15.22
C ILE A 130 -3.22 -14.36 15.79
N LYS A 131 -3.68 -15.61 15.84
CA LYS A 131 -2.87 -16.74 16.32
C LYS A 131 -1.63 -16.97 15.46
N ILE A 132 -1.77 -16.92 14.13
CA ILE A 132 -0.63 -17.03 13.20
C ILE A 132 0.41 -15.95 13.49
N PHE A 133 -0.03 -14.70 13.72
CA PHE A 133 0.87 -13.59 14.03
C PHE A 133 1.56 -13.73 15.39
N ILE A 134 0.89 -14.30 16.40
CA ILE A 134 1.54 -14.60 17.68
C ILE A 134 2.69 -15.60 17.48
N GLU A 135 2.48 -16.66 16.69
CA GLU A 135 3.54 -17.63 16.38
C GLU A 135 4.67 -17.04 15.52
N ASP A 136 4.36 -16.16 14.57
CA ASP A 136 5.36 -15.41 13.78
C ASP A 136 6.24 -14.53 14.70
N LEU A 137 5.64 -13.86 15.67
CA LEU A 137 6.36 -13.02 16.64
C LEU A 137 7.22 -13.84 17.61
N ILE A 138 6.83 -15.08 17.91
CA ILE A 138 7.67 -16.01 18.67
C ILE A 138 8.87 -16.46 17.82
N THR A 139 8.62 -16.81 16.56
CA THR A 139 9.67 -17.24 15.62
C THR A 139 10.70 -16.13 15.34
N ARG A 140 10.28 -14.86 15.44
CA ARG A 140 11.12 -13.67 15.27
C ARG A 140 11.74 -13.16 16.59
N ASP A 141 11.65 -13.94 17.67
CA ASP A 141 12.19 -13.63 19.00
C ASP A 141 11.66 -12.31 19.62
N TYR A 142 10.45 -11.87 19.27
CA TYR A 142 9.77 -10.75 19.96
C TYR A 142 8.97 -11.23 21.17
N LEU A 143 8.54 -12.49 21.16
CA LEU A 143 7.78 -13.13 22.22
C LEU A 143 8.38 -14.49 22.56
N GLU A 144 8.34 -14.85 23.83
CA GLU A 144 8.72 -16.18 24.31
C GLU A 144 7.52 -16.81 25.02
N ARG A 145 7.42 -18.14 25.02
CA ARG A 145 6.51 -18.84 25.94
C ARG A 145 7.20 -18.98 27.28
N ASP A 146 6.46 -18.80 28.36
CA ASP A 146 7.00 -18.98 29.71
C ASP A 146 7.41 -20.45 29.93
N MET A 147 8.51 -20.67 30.65
CA MET A 147 9.04 -22.01 30.91
C MET A 147 8.12 -22.83 31.81
N GLU A 148 7.42 -22.18 32.75
CA GLU A 148 6.54 -22.87 33.69
C GLU A 148 5.12 -23.02 33.14
N ASN A 149 4.69 -22.09 32.29
CA ASN A 149 3.33 -22.04 31.77
C ASN A 149 3.29 -21.73 30.26
N PRO A 150 3.09 -22.75 29.40
CA PRO A 150 3.03 -22.56 27.94
C PRO A 150 1.90 -21.61 27.46
N ASN A 151 0.89 -21.37 28.30
CA ASN A 151 -0.22 -20.45 28.01
C ASN A 151 0.11 -18.99 28.30
N MET A 152 1.28 -18.71 28.87
CA MET A 152 1.74 -17.38 29.23
C MET A 152 2.90 -16.99 28.32
N PHE A 153 2.85 -15.78 27.79
CA PHE A 153 3.95 -15.25 26.98
C PHE A 153 4.91 -14.41 27.83
N ARG A 154 6.07 -14.07 27.29
CA ARG A 154 6.99 -13.06 27.80
C ARG A 154 7.41 -12.19 26.62
N TYR A 155 7.53 -10.88 26.85
CA TYR A 155 8.07 -9.99 25.83
C TYR A 155 9.60 -10.05 25.91
N LEU A 156 10.23 -10.31 24.77
CA LEU A 156 11.68 -10.25 24.60
C LEU A 156 11.99 -8.85 24.06
N SER A 157 12.88 -8.15 24.75
CA SER A 157 13.31 -6.79 24.38
C SER A 157 14.77 -6.77 23.99
#